data_AF-A0AAE1ESX7-F1
#
_entry.id   AF-A0AAE1ESX7-F1
#
_cell.length_a   1.000
_cell.length_b   1.000
_cell.length_c   1.000
_cell.angle_alpha   90.00
_cell.angle_beta   90.00
_cell.angle_gamma   90.00
#
_symmetry.space_group_name_H-M   'P 1'
#
loop_
_entity.id
_entity.type
_entity.pdbx_description
1 polymer ?
#
loop_
_entity_poly.entity_id
_entity_poly.type
_entity_poly.pdbx_seq_one_letter_code
_entity_poly.pdbx_strand_id
1 'polypeptide(L)'
;MTRHERTLLDVLDSHPCPNGLMIFVAIKELCTVLEDMHNAGFAHNDIKPQNISVKERELHTTVTLLDAGHVCRLGEAAYRLSRKYETSAEREYNRRRKYKWLAPEVYSECQPVTRQGDVYSLGYMIQVLLYKKNNDTQKECLLANLSKQCLGPEQSRPSISSLYNAL
;
A
#
# COMPACT_ATOMS: atom_id res chain seq x y z
N MET A 1 -23.78 0.80 -18.10
CA MET A 1 -23.64 1.72 -16.95
C MET A 1 -22.19 1.71 -16.50
N THR A 2 -21.46 2.80 -16.69
CA THR A 2 -20.08 2.94 -16.18
C THR A 2 -20.11 2.98 -14.65
N ARG A 3 -19.46 2.03 -13.97
CA ARG A 3 -19.30 2.10 -12.51
C ARG A 3 -18.56 3.40 -12.17
N HIS A 4 -19.10 4.14 -11.20
CA HIS A 4 -18.49 5.39 -10.72
C HIS A 4 -17.12 5.11 -10.09
N GLU A 5 -16.21 6.08 -10.26
CA GLU A 5 -14.90 6.08 -9.62
C GLU A 5 -15.09 6.11 -8.09
N ARG A 6 -14.39 5.21 -7.40
CA ARG A 6 -14.53 4.98 -5.97
C ARG A 6 -13.17 4.65 -5.38
N THR A 7 -12.95 4.98 -4.12
CA THR A 7 -11.74 4.52 -3.44
C THR A 7 -11.79 3.02 -3.20
N LEU A 8 -10.63 2.39 -3.03
CA LEU A 8 -10.58 0.97 -2.68
C LEU A 8 -11.26 0.71 -1.33
N LEU A 9 -11.25 1.68 -0.40
CA LEU A 9 -12.03 1.60 0.83
C LEU A 9 -13.54 1.54 0.54
N ASP A 10 -14.07 2.45 -0.29
CA ASP A 10 -15.50 2.46 -0.66
C ASP A 10 -15.91 1.14 -1.33
N VAL A 11 -15.01 0.59 -2.13
CA VAL A 11 -15.19 -0.70 -2.79
C VAL A 11 -15.27 -1.82 -1.75
N LEU A 12 -14.40 -1.84 -0.74
CA LEU A 12 -14.40 -2.85 0.33
C LEU A 12 -15.62 -2.78 1.24
N ASP A 13 -16.12 -1.57 1.51
CA ASP A 13 -17.30 -1.38 2.37
C ASP A 13 -18.62 -1.53 1.60
N SER A 14 -18.57 -1.65 0.27
CA SER A 14 -19.76 -1.90 -0.55
C SER A 14 -20.32 -3.31 -0.37
N HIS A 15 -21.64 -3.46 -0.47
CA HIS A 15 -22.35 -4.74 -0.44
C HIS A 15 -23.11 -4.96 -1.76
N PRO A 16 -22.93 -6.11 -2.43
CA PRO A 16 -22.06 -7.24 -2.07
C PRO A 16 -20.56 -6.90 -2.16
N CYS A 17 -19.74 -7.61 -1.38
CA CYS A 17 -18.29 -7.46 -1.37
C CYS A 17 -17.70 -7.64 -2.78
N PRO A 18 -16.72 -6.82 -3.20
CA PRO A 18 -16.14 -6.82 -4.54
C PRO A 18 -15.56 -8.18 -4.96
N ASN A 19 -15.60 -8.48 -6.25
CA ASN A 19 -15.07 -9.72 -6.83
C ASN A 19 -13.57 -9.90 -6.49
N GLY A 20 -13.15 -11.13 -6.10
CA GLY A 20 -11.74 -11.51 -5.89
C GLY A 20 -10.82 -11.10 -7.03
N LEU A 21 -11.31 -11.23 -8.28
CA LEU A 21 -10.56 -10.88 -9.47
C LEU A 21 -10.27 -9.37 -9.56
N MET A 22 -11.24 -8.52 -9.23
CA MET A 22 -11.07 -7.06 -9.30
C MET A 22 -10.00 -6.56 -8.33
N ILE A 23 -10.00 -7.08 -7.10
CA ILE A 23 -8.97 -6.76 -6.11
C ILE A 23 -7.59 -7.19 -6.60
N PHE A 24 -7.50 -8.40 -7.15
CA PHE A 24 -6.26 -8.94 -7.67
C PHE A 24 -5.67 -8.06 -8.79
N VAL A 25 -6.51 -7.66 -9.75
CA VAL A 25 -6.11 -6.76 -10.84
C VAL A 25 -5.74 -5.39 -10.30
N ALA A 26 -6.48 -4.85 -9.33
CA ALA A 26 -6.16 -3.56 -8.71
C ALA A 26 -4.79 -3.56 -8.01
N ILE A 27 -4.43 -4.64 -7.30
CA ILE A 27 -3.10 -4.77 -6.69
C ILE A 27 -2.02 -4.79 -7.78
N LYS A 28 -2.25 -5.53 -8.87
CA LYS A 28 -1.30 -5.62 -9.99
C LYS A 28 -1.09 -4.28 -10.70
N GLU A 29 -2.17 -3.55 -10.97
CA GLU A 29 -2.11 -2.19 -11.52
C GLU A 29 -1.40 -1.22 -10.57
N LEU A 30 -1.65 -1.32 -9.27
CA LEU A 30 -0.97 -0.51 -8.27
C LEU A 30 0.55 -0.77 -8.24
N CYS A 31 0.99 -2.01 -8.43
CA CYS A 31 2.41 -2.32 -8.59
C CYS A 31 3.01 -1.55 -9.78
N THR A 32 2.32 -1.49 -10.93
CA THR A 32 2.77 -0.69 -12.08
C THR A 32 2.92 0.78 -11.71
N VAL A 33 1.90 1.38 -11.08
CA VAL A 33 1.92 2.80 -10.68
C VAL A 33 3.05 3.10 -9.69
N LEU A 34 3.28 2.22 -8.71
CA LEU A 34 4.36 2.37 -7.74
C LEU A 34 5.74 2.23 -8.38
N GLU A 35 5.93 1.27 -9.28
CA GLU A 35 7.18 1.08 -10.00
C GLU A 35 7.53 2.32 -10.85
N ASP A 36 6.54 2.88 -11.57
CA ASP A 36 6.70 4.11 -12.34
C ASP A 36 7.11 5.30 -11.45
N MET A 37 6.42 5.46 -10.32
CA MET A 37 6.73 6.51 -9.35
C MET A 37 8.13 6.36 -8.74
N HIS A 38 8.50 5.14 -8.37
CA HIS A 38 9.82 4.83 -7.81
C HIS A 38 10.92 5.06 -8.84
N ASN A 39 10.68 4.74 -10.11
CA ASN A 39 11.61 4.97 -11.22
C ASN A 39 11.74 6.45 -11.57
N ALA A 40 10.70 7.25 -11.34
CA ALA A 40 10.80 8.71 -11.35
C ALA A 40 11.55 9.30 -10.14
N GLY A 41 11.97 8.46 -9.18
CA GLY A 41 12.77 8.86 -8.03
C GLY A 41 11.95 9.32 -6.81
N PHE A 42 10.69 8.92 -6.71
CA PHE A 42 9.80 9.30 -5.61
C PHE A 42 9.23 8.08 -4.88
N ALA A 43 8.95 8.22 -3.59
CA ALA A 43 8.07 7.32 -2.84
C ALA A 43 6.82 8.07 -2.39
N HIS A 44 5.70 7.36 -2.29
CA HIS A 44 4.42 7.94 -1.92
C HIS A 44 4.27 8.13 -0.41
N ASN A 45 4.73 7.15 0.38
CA ASN A 45 4.70 7.11 1.84
C ASN A 45 3.32 7.20 2.52
N ASP A 46 2.23 7.01 1.77
CA ASP A 46 0.86 7.01 2.33
C ASP A 46 -0.08 6.08 1.54
N ILE A 47 0.44 4.89 1.19
CA ILE A 47 -0.34 3.86 0.49
C ILE A 47 -1.31 3.20 1.46
N LYS A 48 -2.60 3.36 1.21
CA LYS A 48 -3.71 2.82 1.99
C LYS A 48 -4.98 2.81 1.15
N PRO A 49 -5.99 1.97 1.47
CA PRO A 49 -7.21 1.86 0.65
C PRO A 49 -7.93 3.18 0.35
N GLN A 50 -7.82 4.19 1.23
CA GLN A 50 -8.42 5.52 1.07
C GLN A 50 -7.78 6.34 -0.06
N ASN A 51 -6.47 6.13 -0.30
CA ASN A 51 -5.69 6.92 -1.26
C ASN A 51 -5.56 6.22 -2.61
N ILE A 52 -6.41 5.23 -2.87
CA ILE A 52 -6.37 4.43 -4.09
C ILE A 52 -7.73 4.52 -4.73
N SER A 53 -7.82 5.29 -5.81
CA SER A 53 -9.00 5.30 -6.65
C SER A 53 -8.98 4.08 -7.56
N VAL A 54 -10.13 3.43 -7.70
CA VAL A 54 -10.31 2.31 -8.62
C VAL A 54 -11.50 2.57 -9.51
N LYS A 55 -11.29 2.42 -10.81
CA LYS A 55 -12.32 2.56 -11.83
C LYS A 55 -12.38 1.28 -12.65
N GLU A 56 -13.53 0.64 -12.59
CA GLU A 56 -13.80 -0.60 -13.32
C GLU A 56 -14.56 -0.28 -14.61
N ARG A 57 -13.99 -0.73 -15.73
CA ARG A 57 -14.60 -0.78 -17.05
C ARG A 57 -14.79 -2.25 -17.44
N GLU A 58 -15.62 -2.53 -18.43
CA GLU A 58 -16.05 -3.89 -18.80
C GLU A 58 -14.88 -4.90 -18.96
N LEU A 59 -13.71 -4.46 -19.42
CA LEU A 59 -12.52 -5.30 -19.62
C LEU A 59 -11.27 -4.80 -18.90
N HIS A 60 -11.34 -3.68 -18.17
CA HIS A 60 -10.15 -3.02 -17.60
C HIS A 60 -10.45 -2.42 -16.23
N THR A 61 -9.56 -2.66 -15.28
CA THR A 61 -9.53 -1.92 -14.02
C THR A 61 -8.37 -0.95 -14.09
N THR A 62 -8.62 0.32 -13.81
CA THR A 62 -7.57 1.34 -13.72
C THR A 62 -7.45 1.81 -12.28
N VAL A 63 -6.21 1.93 -11.80
CA VAL A 63 -5.88 2.43 -10.47
C VAL A 63 -5.25 3.81 -10.57
N THR A 64 -5.60 4.70 -9.64
CA THR A 64 -4.97 6.01 -9.52
C THR A 64 -4.60 6.26 -8.06
N LEU A 65 -3.34 6.60 -7.82
CA LEU A 65 -2.89 7.06 -6.51
C LEU A 65 -3.35 8.49 -6.27
N LEU A 66 -3.96 8.69 -5.11
CA LEU A 66 -4.48 9.96 -4.63
C LEU A 66 -3.60 10.47 -3.49
N ASP A 67 -3.74 11.77 -3.19
CA ASP A 67 -3.09 12.45 -2.06
C ASP A 67 -1.56 12.40 -2.08
N ALA A 68 -0.98 13.37 -2.78
CA ALA A 68 0.47 13.53 -2.88
C ALA A 68 1.10 14.27 -1.67
N GLY A 69 0.37 14.48 -0.56
CA GLY A 69 0.84 15.26 0.59
C GLY A 69 2.08 14.71 1.28
N HIS A 70 2.38 13.42 1.08
CA HIS A 70 3.49 12.70 1.70
C HIS A 70 4.56 12.21 0.70
N VAL A 71 4.44 12.61 -0.57
CA VAL A 71 5.42 12.26 -1.60
C VAL A 71 6.76 12.91 -1.31
N CYS A 72 7.81 12.10 -1.32
CA CYS A 72 9.19 12.52 -1.08
C CYS A 72 10.11 11.91 -2.13
N ARG A 73 11.24 12.57 -2.41
CA ARG A 73 12.28 11.98 -3.24
C ARG A 73 12.95 10.83 -2.50
N LEU A 74 13.27 9.76 -3.22
CA LEU A 74 14.07 8.67 -2.69
C LEU A 74 15.43 9.20 -2.23
N GLY A 75 15.89 8.75 -1.07
CA GLY A 75 17.16 9.17 -0.45
C GLY A 75 17.10 10.48 0.35
N GLU A 76 16.04 11.29 0.23
CA GLU A 76 15.84 12.42 1.15
C GLU A 76 15.55 11.90 2.57
N ALA A 77 15.93 12.66 3.59
CA ALA A 77 15.49 12.36 4.95
C ALA A 77 13.96 12.44 5.01
N ALA A 78 13.31 11.46 5.62
CA ALA A 78 11.84 11.40 5.77
C ALA A 78 11.24 12.50 6.69
N TYR A 79 11.95 13.62 6.87
CA TYR A 79 11.74 14.70 7.84
C TYR A 79 10.31 15.26 7.88
N ARG A 80 9.54 15.16 6.78
CA ARG A 80 8.16 15.65 6.70
C ARG A 80 7.13 14.75 7.41
N LEU A 81 7.41 13.47 7.64
CA LEU A 81 6.56 12.56 8.43
C LEU A 81 6.91 12.60 9.92
N SER A 82 8.16 12.92 10.25
CA SER A 82 8.61 13.23 11.60
C SER A 82 8.30 14.69 11.93
N ARG A 83 7.04 15.05 12.19
CA ARG A 83 6.79 16.37 12.82
C ARG A 83 7.63 16.46 14.09
N LYS A 84 8.53 17.46 14.09
CA LYS A 84 9.26 18.08 15.20
C LYS A 84 8.87 17.53 16.60
N TYR A 85 9.85 16.90 17.25
CA TYR A 85 10.01 16.66 18.69
C TYR A 85 9.38 15.39 19.32
N GLU A 86 10.26 14.73 20.09
CA GLU A 86 10.08 13.79 21.21
C GLU A 86 9.95 12.29 20.90
N THR A 87 11.08 11.62 21.13
CA THR A 87 11.26 10.19 21.40
C THR A 87 10.60 9.81 22.73
N SER A 88 9.37 9.30 22.69
CA SER A 88 8.86 8.45 23.76
C SER A 88 8.35 7.14 23.18
N ALA A 89 8.63 6.01 23.85
CA ALA A 89 8.14 4.69 23.46
C ALA A 89 6.60 4.67 23.33
N GLU A 90 5.91 5.47 24.15
CA GLU A 90 4.46 5.63 24.10
C GLU A 90 3.98 6.34 22.82
N ARG A 91 4.71 7.33 22.30
CA ARG A 91 4.39 7.94 21.00
C ARG A 91 4.68 7.01 19.83
N GLU A 92 5.73 6.18 19.90
CA GLU A 92 5.98 5.14 18.88
C GLU A 92 4.85 4.11 18.89
N TYR A 93 4.46 3.63 20.07
CA TYR A 93 3.32 2.73 20.26
C TYR A 93 2.02 3.34 19.68
N ASN A 94 1.73 4.60 20.00
CA ASN A 94 0.56 5.31 19.47
C ASN A 94 0.64 5.53 17.96
N ARG A 95 1.83 5.83 17.41
CA ARG A 95 2.05 5.94 15.95
C ARG A 95 1.77 4.63 15.23
N ARG A 96 2.29 3.51 15.72
CA ARG A 96 2.03 2.18 15.15
C ARG A 96 0.55 1.83 15.15
N ARG A 97 -0.19 2.26 16.18
CA ARG A 97 -1.65 2.06 16.24
C ARG A 97 -2.41 2.96 15.28
N LYS A 98 -1.97 4.21 15.11
CA LYS A 98 -2.64 5.22 14.30
C LYS A 98 -2.36 5.08 12.80
N TYR A 99 -1.11 4.76 12.44
CA TYR A 99 -0.61 4.71 11.07
C TYR A 99 -0.12 3.29 10.74
N LYS A 100 -1.01 2.30 10.86
CA LYS A 100 -0.67 0.88 10.70
C LYS A 100 -0.12 0.51 9.32
N TRP A 101 -0.42 1.32 8.30
CA TRP A 101 0.09 1.16 6.96
C TRP A 101 1.51 1.70 6.79
N LEU A 102 1.98 2.57 7.70
CA LEU A 102 3.28 3.20 7.57
C LEU A 102 4.39 2.28 8.06
N ALA A 103 5.41 2.08 7.23
CA ALA A 103 6.55 1.25 7.57
C ALA A 103 7.34 1.81 8.77
N PRO A 104 7.90 0.95 9.64
CA PRO A 104 8.58 1.39 10.85
C PRO A 104 9.75 2.34 10.59
N GLU A 105 10.51 2.10 9.54
CA GLU A 105 11.64 2.94 9.16
C GLU A 105 11.23 4.32 8.63
N VAL A 106 10.02 4.47 8.06
CA VAL A 106 9.56 5.72 7.44
C VAL A 106 9.29 6.82 8.48
N TYR A 107 8.86 6.45 9.69
CA TYR A 107 8.67 7.41 10.79
C TYR A 107 9.82 7.39 11.81
N SER A 108 10.86 6.58 11.56
CA SER A 108 12.09 6.59 12.34
C SER A 108 12.92 7.82 11.97
N GLU A 109 13.57 8.42 12.95
CA GLU A 109 14.24 9.71 12.75
C GLU A 109 15.38 9.63 11.75
N CYS A 110 15.43 10.62 10.85
CA CYS A 110 16.51 10.87 9.90
C CYS A 110 16.87 9.70 8.97
N GLN A 111 15.97 8.73 8.79
CA GLN A 111 16.18 7.67 7.80
C GLN A 111 15.91 8.19 6.39
N PRO A 112 16.69 7.73 5.41
CA PRO A 112 16.42 8.04 4.01
C PRO A 112 15.10 7.40 3.58
N VAL A 113 14.33 8.11 2.76
CA VAL A 113 13.13 7.57 2.11
C VAL A 113 13.55 6.47 1.15
N THR A 114 12.98 5.28 1.31
CA THR A 114 13.25 4.11 0.47
C THR A 114 11.97 3.64 -0.26
N ARG A 115 12.16 2.87 -1.33
CA ARG A 115 11.07 2.17 -2.03
C ARG A 115 10.33 1.19 -1.10
N GLN A 116 11.04 0.66 -0.11
CA GLN A 116 10.56 -0.40 0.77
C GLN A 116 9.47 0.09 1.74
N GLY A 117 9.39 1.40 2.01
CA GLY A 117 8.30 2.00 2.77
C GLY A 117 6.95 1.83 2.10
N ASP A 118 6.89 2.05 0.77
CA ASP A 118 5.67 1.81 -0.01
C ASP A 118 5.35 0.31 -0.13
N VAL A 119 6.37 -0.55 -0.23
CA VAL A 119 6.19 -2.02 -0.25
C VAL A 119 5.52 -2.53 1.03
N TYR A 120 5.95 -2.04 2.20
CA TYR A 120 5.30 -2.37 3.47
C TYR A 120 3.83 -1.94 3.48
N SER A 121 3.59 -0.71 3.04
CA SER A 121 2.25 -0.11 3.00
C SER A 121 1.32 -0.90 2.07
N LEU A 122 1.84 -1.37 0.93
CA LEU A 122 1.17 -2.31 0.03
C LEU A 122 0.87 -3.65 0.73
N GLY A 123 1.82 -4.21 1.47
CA GLY A 123 1.63 -5.43 2.26
C GLY A 123 0.51 -5.32 3.29
N TYR A 124 0.45 -4.20 4.00
CA TYR A 124 -0.62 -3.88 4.95
C TYR A 124 -1.97 -3.77 4.24
N MET A 125 -2.02 -3.08 3.09
CA MET A 125 -3.23 -2.97 2.29
C MET A 125 -3.75 -4.35 1.86
N ILE A 126 -2.88 -5.24 1.36
CA ILE A 126 -3.25 -6.62 1.00
C ILE A 126 -3.83 -7.36 2.21
N GLN A 127 -3.24 -7.20 3.40
CA GLN A 127 -3.77 -7.81 4.63
C GLN A 127 -5.19 -7.34 4.95
N VAL A 128 -5.45 -6.03 4.83
CA VAL A 128 -6.79 -5.46 5.06
C VAL A 128 -7.81 -6.00 4.04
N LEU A 129 -7.40 -6.13 2.78
CA LEU A 129 -8.23 -6.67 1.71
C LEU A 129 -8.61 -8.13 1.98
N LEU A 130 -7.67 -8.93 2.48
CA LEU A 130 -7.90 -10.34 2.82
C LEU A 130 -8.81 -10.50 4.03
N TYR A 131 -8.64 -9.69 5.08
CA TYR A 131 -9.49 -9.76 6.27
C TYR A 131 -10.98 -9.49 5.98
N LYS A 132 -11.27 -8.65 4.99
CA LYS A 132 -12.63 -8.33 4.55
C LYS A 132 -13.24 -9.43 3.66
N LYS A 133 -12.49 -10.46 3.29
CA LYS A 133 -12.95 -11.59 2.48
C LYS A 133 -12.94 -12.88 3.30
N ASN A 134 -14.07 -13.59 3.26
CA ASN A 134 -14.32 -14.81 4.03
C ASN A 134 -14.23 -16.09 3.19
N ASN A 135 -13.52 -16.07 2.06
CA ASN A 135 -13.41 -17.22 1.17
C ASN A 135 -11.96 -17.72 1.12
N ASP A 136 -11.81 -19.00 0.84
CA ASP A 136 -10.55 -19.75 0.99
C ASP A 136 -10.07 -20.24 -0.39
N THR A 137 -9.59 -19.30 -1.21
CA THR A 137 -9.10 -19.56 -2.57
C THR A 137 -7.57 -19.53 -2.64
N GLN A 138 -7.01 -20.24 -3.63
CA GLN A 138 -5.55 -20.24 -3.89
C GLN A 138 -4.96 -18.84 -4.08
N LYS A 139 -5.73 -17.89 -4.66
CA LYS A 139 -5.32 -16.49 -4.83
C LYS A 139 -5.22 -15.76 -3.49
N GLU A 140 -6.09 -16.05 -2.55
CA GLU A 140 -6.03 -15.47 -1.20
C GLU A 140 -4.81 -16.00 -0.43
N CYS A 141 -4.50 -17.29 -0.55
CA CYS A 141 -3.26 -17.86 -0.01
C CYS A 141 -2.00 -17.20 -0.58
N LEU A 142 -1.96 -16.99 -1.91
CA LEU A 142 -0.87 -16.27 -2.57
C LEU A 142 -0.74 -14.84 -2.03
N LEU A 143 -1.84 -14.08 -2.03
CA LEU A 143 -1.86 -12.71 -1.50
C LEU A 143 -1.47 -12.65 -0.02
N ALA A 144 -1.86 -13.64 0.79
CA ALA A 144 -1.49 -13.71 2.20
C ALA A 144 0.02 -13.92 2.38
N ASN A 145 0.62 -14.75 1.54
CA ASN A 145 2.07 -14.97 1.55
C ASN A 145 2.83 -13.72 1.08
N LEU A 146 2.37 -13.07 0.02
CA LEU A 146 2.97 -11.81 -0.45
C LEU A 146 2.86 -10.71 0.61
N SER A 147 1.69 -10.57 1.25
CA SER A 147 1.47 -9.63 2.35
C SER A 147 2.46 -9.87 3.50
N LYS A 148 2.64 -11.13 3.93
CA LYS A 148 3.62 -11.48 4.98
C LYS A 148 5.05 -11.09 4.61
N GLN A 149 5.45 -11.31 3.35
CA GLN A 149 6.79 -10.92 2.88
C GLN A 149 6.97 -9.40 2.89
N CYS A 150 5.96 -8.65 2.43
CA CYS A 150 5.97 -7.18 2.43
C CYS A 150 6.01 -6.59 3.86
N LEU A 151 5.37 -7.24 4.83
CA LEU A 151 5.31 -6.78 6.22
C LEU A 151 6.56 -7.18 7.04
N GLY A 152 7.51 -7.90 6.44
CA GLY A 152 8.75 -8.32 7.07
C GLY A 152 9.78 -7.19 7.27
N PRO A 153 10.99 -7.53 7.76
CA PRO A 153 12.12 -6.61 7.84
C PRO A 153 12.44 -5.96 6.49
N GLU A 154 12.78 -4.66 6.49
CA GLU A 154 12.96 -3.84 5.27
C GLU A 154 13.84 -4.50 4.21
N GLN A 155 14.98 -5.08 4.63
CA GLN A 155 15.97 -5.70 3.75
C GLN A 155 15.49 -7.00 3.11
N SER A 156 14.43 -7.61 3.66
CA SER A 156 13.85 -8.87 3.20
C SER A 156 12.60 -8.70 2.34
N ARG A 157 12.04 -7.48 2.27
CA ARG A 157 10.82 -7.24 1.50
C ARG A 157 11.13 -7.32 0.00
N PRO A 158 10.23 -7.91 -0.80
CA PRO A 158 10.43 -8.00 -2.25
C PRO A 158 10.38 -6.62 -2.91
N SER A 159 10.98 -6.49 -4.09
CA SER A 159 10.74 -5.31 -4.94
C SER A 159 9.33 -5.33 -5.52
N ILE A 160 8.84 -4.16 -5.95
CA ILE A 160 7.54 -4.05 -6.63
C ILE A 160 7.49 -4.92 -7.90
N SER A 161 8.55 -4.92 -8.71
CA SER A 161 8.69 -5.82 -9.86
C SER A 161 8.57 -7.31 -9.48
N SER A 162 9.20 -7.75 -8.39
CA SER A 162 9.07 -9.14 -7.91
C SER A 162 7.64 -9.47 -7.46
N LEU A 163 6.96 -8.52 -6.82
CA LEU A 163 5.54 -8.67 -6.45
C LEU A 163 4.65 -8.76 -7.69
N TYR A 164 4.85 -7.89 -8.68
CA TYR A 164 4.08 -7.91 -9.92
C TYR A 164 4.20 -9.25 -10.66
N ASN A 165 5.39 -9.83 -10.71
CA ASN A 165 5.61 -11.12 -11.38
C ASN A 165 5.01 -12.31 -10.63
N ALA A 166 4.82 -12.18 -9.31
CA ALA A 166 4.18 -13.22 -8.50
C ALA A 166 2.64 -13.19 -8.58
N LEU A 167 2.05 -12.10 -9.09
CA LEU A 167 0.61 -11.89 -9.30
C LEU A 167 0.21 -12.25 -10.74
#